data_AF-A0A7C2IYH3-F1
#
_entry.id   AF-A0A7C2IYH3-F1
#
_cell.length_a   1.000
_cell.length_b   1.000
_cell.length_c   1.000
_cell.angle_alpha   90.00
_cell.angle_beta   90.00
_cell.angle_gamma   90.00
#
_symmetry.space_group_name_H-M   'P 1'
#
loop_
_entity.id
_entity.type
_entity.pdbx_description
1 polymer ?
#
loop_
_entity_poly.entity_id
_entity_poly.type
_entity_poly.pdbx_seq_one_letter_code
_entity_poly.pdbx_strand_id
1 'polypeptide(L)'
;MRDLLWLVGVSLVPGVELRGSIPLGVGLGLHPLLVFGITVAANCALVPPWFLALDLFYDRVLSRWSWFRRLMVERVRARGGGLVQRYGLVGLALFVGVPLPGTGAYSGALLAWLLGLERGRATLAIAAGVLLAGAVVTLAATGVLAAIRSLLF
;
A
#
# COMPACT_ATOMS: atom_id res chain seq x y z
N MET A 1 5.30 -8.14 -22.30
CA MET A 1 5.15 -6.68 -22.13
C MET A 1 3.76 -6.31 -21.62
N ARG A 2 2.66 -6.81 -22.21
CA ARG A 2 1.29 -6.54 -21.76
C ARG A 2 1.05 -6.86 -20.27
N ASP A 3 1.57 -7.98 -19.78
CA ASP A 3 1.32 -8.42 -18.39
C ASP A 3 2.06 -7.56 -17.35
N LEU A 4 3.19 -6.95 -17.73
CA LEU A 4 3.90 -5.98 -16.90
C LEU A 4 3.14 -4.65 -16.81
N LEU A 5 2.50 -4.22 -17.90
CA LEU A 5 1.66 -3.02 -17.90
C LEU A 5 0.44 -3.21 -17.00
N TRP A 6 -0.21 -4.38 -17.05
CA TRP A 6 -1.29 -4.74 -16.14
C TRP A 6 -0.83 -4.76 -14.68
N LEU A 7 0.33 -5.36 -14.42
CA LEU A 7 0.91 -5.42 -13.08
C LEU A 7 1.11 -4.01 -12.49
N VAL A 8 1.72 -3.11 -13.26
CA VAL A 8 1.97 -1.73 -12.84
C VAL A 8 0.65 -0.97 -12.66
N GLY A 9 -0.29 -1.11 -13.61
CA GLY A 9 -1.60 -0.46 -13.52
C GLY A 9 -2.35 -0.85 -12.26
N VAL A 10 -2.41 -2.15 -11.94
CA VAL A 10 -3.05 -2.67 -10.73
C VAL A 10 -2.34 -2.21 -9.46
N SER A 11 -1.00 -2.15 -9.48
CA SER A 11 -0.19 -1.66 -8.36
C SER A 11 -0.45 -0.20 -8.00
N LEU A 12 -0.97 0.60 -8.93
CA LEU A 12 -1.27 2.02 -8.71
C LEU A 12 -2.71 2.25 -8.23
N VAL A 13 -3.59 1.25 -8.29
CA VAL A 13 -4.98 1.42 -7.88
C VAL A 13 -5.07 1.55 -6.35
N PRO A 14 -5.68 2.63 -5.82
CA PRO A 14 -5.89 2.80 -4.38
C PRO A 14 -6.64 1.61 -3.75
N GLY A 15 -6.10 1.09 -2.66
CA GLY A 15 -6.68 -0.05 -1.93
C GLY A 15 -6.34 -1.43 -2.51
N VAL A 16 -5.83 -1.51 -3.75
CA VAL A 16 -5.33 -2.74 -4.35
C VAL A 16 -3.82 -2.85 -4.13
N GLU A 17 -3.07 -1.84 -4.59
CA GLU A 17 -1.63 -1.66 -4.33
C GLU A 17 -0.84 -2.98 -4.48
N LEU A 18 0.23 -3.15 -3.69
CA LEU A 18 1.04 -4.36 -3.64
C LEU A 18 0.27 -5.65 -3.29
N ARG A 19 -0.88 -5.55 -2.60
CA ARG A 19 -1.65 -6.73 -2.16
C ARG A 19 -2.39 -7.40 -3.30
N GLY A 20 -2.79 -6.64 -4.32
CA GLY A 20 -3.38 -7.19 -5.53
C GLY A 20 -2.34 -7.47 -6.60
N SER A 21 -1.37 -6.57 -6.78
CA SER A 21 -0.40 -6.72 -7.86
C SER A 21 0.54 -7.91 -7.65
N ILE A 22 0.97 -8.20 -6.41
CA ILE A 22 1.88 -9.35 -6.16
C ILE A 22 1.19 -10.69 -6.47
N PRO A 23 0.03 -11.03 -5.87
CA PRO A 23 -0.65 -12.30 -6.18
C PRO A 23 -1.04 -12.40 -7.66
N LEU A 24 -1.47 -11.30 -8.29
CA LEU A 24 -1.79 -11.28 -9.72
C LEU A 24 -0.54 -11.61 -10.56
N GLY A 25 0.57 -10.91 -10.34
CA GLY A 25 1.80 -11.11 -11.10
C GLY A 25 2.36 -12.53 -10.95
N VAL A 26 2.37 -13.05 -9.72
CA VAL A 26 2.82 -14.41 -9.41
C VAL A 26 1.87 -15.45 -10.02
N GLY A 27 0.55 -15.21 -9.99
CA GLY A 27 -0.47 -16.05 -10.63
C GLY A 27 -0.38 -16.06 -12.17
N LEU A 28 0.06 -14.95 -12.78
CA LEU A 28 0.37 -14.86 -14.21
C LEU A 28 1.69 -15.58 -14.59
N GLY A 29 2.37 -16.21 -13.63
CA GLY A 29 3.61 -16.94 -13.86
C GLY A 29 4.86 -16.07 -13.93
N LEU A 30 4.78 -14.77 -13.57
CA LEU A 30 5.95 -13.90 -13.52
C LEU A 30 6.87 -14.30 -12.35
N HIS A 31 8.17 -14.05 -12.53
CA HIS A 31 9.16 -14.33 -11.48
C HIS A 31 8.87 -13.53 -10.19
N PRO A 32 8.67 -14.19 -9.03
CA PRO A 32 8.21 -13.51 -7.80
C PRO A 32 9.09 -12.34 -7.35
N LEU A 33 10.42 -12.46 -7.45
CA LEU A 33 11.34 -11.35 -7.08
C LEU A 33 11.21 -10.15 -8.00
N LEU A 34 10.90 -10.37 -9.29
CA LEU A 34 10.69 -9.30 -10.25
C LEU A 34 9.38 -8.57 -9.93
N VAL A 35 8.31 -9.34 -9.66
CA VAL A 35 7.01 -8.79 -9.25
C VAL A 35 7.15 -7.98 -7.96
N PHE A 36 7.83 -8.53 -6.95
CA PHE A 36 8.13 -7.83 -5.70
C PHE A 36 8.87 -6.50 -5.95
N GLY A 37 9.99 -6.54 -6.69
CA GLY A 37 10.79 -5.34 -6.97
C GLY A 37 10.00 -4.24 -7.67
N ILE A 38 9.26 -4.57 -8.74
CA ILE A 38 8.47 -3.59 -9.51
C ILE A 38 7.35 -3.00 -8.65
N THR A 39 6.62 -3.84 -7.92
CA THR A 39 5.46 -3.40 -7.13
C THR A 39 5.86 -2.55 -5.94
N VAL A 40 6.93 -2.93 -5.23
CA VAL A 40 7.53 -2.10 -4.16
C VAL A 40 7.98 -0.75 -4.71
N ALA A 41 8.73 -0.75 -5.81
CA ALA A 41 9.21 0.50 -6.41
C ALA A 41 8.05 1.42 -6.83
N ALA A 42 7.02 0.88 -7.48
CA ALA A 42 5.84 1.64 -7.87
C ALA A 42 5.10 2.23 -6.65
N ASN A 43 4.93 1.46 -5.57
CA ASN A 43 4.28 1.92 -4.35
C ASN A 43 5.09 3.02 -3.64
N CYS A 44 6.42 2.88 -3.57
CA CYS A 44 7.28 3.92 -3.00
C CYS A 44 7.26 5.21 -3.84
N ALA A 45 7.30 5.09 -5.17
CA ALA A 45 7.28 6.23 -6.08
C ALA A 45 5.94 7.00 -6.06
N LEU A 46 4.86 6.32 -5.69
CA LEU A 46 3.52 6.90 -5.58
C LEU A 46 3.35 7.81 -4.36
N VAL A 47 4.10 7.60 -3.28
CA VAL A 47 3.92 8.31 -2.00
C VAL A 47 4.12 9.84 -2.13
N PRO A 48 5.20 10.36 -2.76
CA PRO A 48 5.37 11.81 -2.88
C PRO A 48 4.29 12.51 -3.73
N PRO A 49 3.93 12.01 -4.93
CA PRO A 49 2.80 12.55 -5.69
C PRO A 49 1.48 12.53 -4.93
N TRP A 50 1.25 11.50 -4.12
CA TRP A 50 0.03 11.41 -3.32
C TRP A 50 -0.05 12.47 -2.24
N PHE A 51 1.05 12.79 -1.55
CA PHE A 51 1.08 13.94 -0.62
C PHE A 51 0.71 15.26 -1.31
N LEU A 52 1.22 15.49 -2.52
CA LEU A 52 0.86 16.68 -3.31
C LEU A 52 -0.62 16.69 -3.69
N ALA A 53 -1.17 15.53 -4.07
CA ALA A 53 -2.57 15.40 -4.39
C ALA A 53 -3.47 15.69 -3.18
N LEU A 54 -3.08 15.24 -1.98
CA LEU A 54 -3.81 15.55 -0.75
C LEU A 54 -3.84 17.06 -0.49
N ASP A 55 -2.71 17.77 -0.60
CA ASP A 55 -2.71 19.23 -0.38
C ASP A 55 -3.60 19.99 -1.38
N LEU A 56 -3.56 19.61 -2.65
CA LEU A 56 -4.22 20.35 -3.73
C LEU A 56 -5.72 20.07 -3.79
N PHE A 57 -6.12 18.82 -3.55
CA PHE A 57 -7.47 18.36 -3.82
C PHE A 57 -8.28 18.08 -2.57
N TYR A 58 -7.65 17.94 -1.38
CA TYR A 58 -8.40 17.62 -0.18
C TYR A 58 -9.42 18.69 0.17
N ASP A 59 -8.98 19.93 0.41
CA ASP A 59 -9.88 21.01 0.84
C ASP A 59 -10.85 21.44 -0.27
N ARG A 60 -10.43 21.37 -1.53
CA ARG A 60 -11.21 21.86 -2.67
C ARG A 60 -12.27 20.87 -3.16
N VAL A 61 -12.00 19.58 -3.08
CA VAL A 61 -12.79 18.53 -3.75
C VAL A 61 -13.12 17.38 -2.81
N LEU A 62 -12.11 16.71 -2.24
CA LEU A 62 -12.32 15.47 -1.50
C LEU A 62 -13.08 15.68 -0.17
N SER A 63 -12.91 16.83 0.48
CA SER A 63 -13.63 17.22 1.70
C SER A 63 -15.14 17.33 1.50
N ARG A 64 -15.58 17.62 0.27
CA ARG A 64 -17.00 17.76 -0.13
C ARG A 64 -17.67 16.42 -0.39
N TRP A 65 -16.90 15.34 -0.56
CA TRP A 65 -17.44 14.00 -0.76
C TRP A 65 -17.55 13.24 0.57
N SER A 66 -18.77 13.17 1.09
CA SER A 66 -19.10 12.47 2.33
C SER A 66 -18.64 11.00 2.34
N TRP A 67 -18.68 10.33 1.20
CA TRP A 67 -18.19 8.96 1.04
C TRP A 67 -16.68 8.85 1.23
N PHE A 68 -15.88 9.76 0.67
CA PHE A 68 -14.43 9.77 0.85
C PHE A 68 -14.05 10.01 2.31
N ARG A 69 -14.71 10.97 2.97
CA ARG A 69 -14.47 11.26 4.39
C ARG A 69 -14.78 10.04 5.28
N ARG A 70 -15.92 9.37 5.04
CA ARG A 70 -16.35 8.22 5.84
C ARG A 70 -15.53 6.95 5.56
N LEU A 71 -15.20 6.68 4.29
CA LEU A 71 -14.54 5.43 3.90
C LEU A 71 -13.02 5.48 3.97
N MET A 72 -12.41 6.64 3.70
CA MET A 72 -10.95 6.77 3.71
C MET A 72 -10.50 7.45 5.00
N VAL A 73 -10.94 8.67 5.28
CA VAL A 73 -10.42 9.44 6.43
C VAL A 73 -10.79 8.80 7.77
N GLU A 74 -12.08 8.57 8.03
CA GLU A 74 -12.55 8.04 9.32
C GLU A 74 -12.07 6.61 9.57
N ARG A 75 -12.11 5.74 8.56
CA ARG A 75 -11.61 4.36 8.69
C ARG A 75 -10.11 4.29 8.93
N VAL A 76 -9.32 5.07 8.19
CA VAL A 76 -7.85 5.07 8.33
C VAL A 76 -7.47 5.62 9.70
N ARG A 77 -8.13 6.68 10.16
CA ARG A 77 -7.93 7.23 11.50
C ARG A 77 -8.31 6.23 12.59
N ALA A 78 -9.43 5.52 12.46
CA ALA A 78 -9.86 4.51 13.42
C ALA A 78 -8.89 3.32 13.50
N ARG A 79 -8.32 2.90 12.37
CA ARG A 79 -7.43 1.73 12.31
C ARG A 79 -5.98 2.02 12.70
N GLY A 80 -5.44 3.14 12.22
CA GLY A 80 -4.01 3.46 12.36
C GLY A 80 -3.73 4.62 13.29
N GLY A 81 -4.70 5.50 13.56
CA GLY A 81 -4.49 6.75 14.29
C GLY A 81 -3.86 6.56 15.66
N GLY A 82 -4.41 5.66 16.48
CA GLY A 82 -3.84 5.37 17.81
C GLY A 82 -2.43 4.79 17.75
N LEU A 83 -2.15 3.90 16.79
CA LEU A 83 -0.84 3.30 16.61
C LEU A 83 0.20 4.34 16.18
N VAL A 84 -0.13 5.17 15.19
CA VAL A 84 0.78 6.21 14.68
C VAL A 84 0.96 7.35 15.69
N GLN A 85 -0.07 7.73 16.44
CA GLN A 85 0.07 8.73 17.50
C GLN A 85 0.97 8.23 18.64
N ARG A 86 0.91 6.93 18.98
CA ARG A 86 1.71 6.36 20.07
C ARG A 86 3.15 6.06 19.67
N TYR A 87 3.37 5.59 18.45
CA TYR A 87 4.69 5.09 17.99
C TYR A 87 5.30 5.92 16.85
N GLY A 88 4.66 7.01 16.43
CA GLY A 88 5.13 7.90 15.38
C GLY A 88 5.40 7.19 14.07
N LEU A 89 6.60 7.42 13.51
CA LEU A 89 7.06 6.83 12.26
C LEU A 89 7.14 5.30 12.30
N VAL A 90 7.49 4.72 13.44
CA VAL A 90 7.51 3.25 13.61
C VAL A 90 6.08 2.72 13.54
N GLY A 91 5.15 3.40 14.22
CA GLY A 91 3.71 3.07 14.14
C GLY A 91 3.19 3.17 12.71
N LEU A 92 3.66 4.13 11.92
CA LEU A 92 3.31 4.29 10.52
C LEU A 92 3.86 3.15 9.66
N ALA A 93 5.13 2.79 9.84
CA ALA A 93 5.73 1.67 9.12
C ALA A 93 5.01 0.35 9.43
N LEU A 94 4.67 0.10 10.70
CA LEU A 94 3.89 -1.07 11.11
C LEU A 94 2.47 -1.05 10.54
N PHE A 95 1.80 0.09 10.57
CA PHE A 95 0.47 0.25 9.98
C PHE A 95 0.46 -0.15 8.49
N VAL A 96 1.45 0.32 7.72
CA VAL A 96 1.56 0.00 6.29
C VAL A 96 2.03 -1.45 6.07
N GLY A 97 2.93 -1.93 6.93
CA GLY A 97 3.56 -3.25 6.87
C GLY A 97 2.62 -4.43 7.08
N VAL A 98 1.48 -4.21 7.74
CA VAL A 98 0.44 -5.23 7.85
C VAL A 98 -0.34 -5.28 6.53
N PRO A 99 -0.35 -6.40 5.78
CA PRO A 99 -0.99 -6.49 4.46
C PRO A 99 -2.50 -6.74 4.56
N LEU A 100 -3.22 -5.88 5.28
CA LEU A 100 -4.68 -5.93 5.42
C LEU A 100 -5.37 -5.02 4.40
N PRO A 101 -6.62 -5.32 4.01
CA PRO A 101 -7.38 -4.44 3.13
C PRO A 101 -7.60 -3.09 3.81
N GLY A 102 -7.16 -2.00 3.19
CA GLY A 102 -7.29 -0.63 3.72
C GLY A 102 -6.09 -0.10 4.52
N THR A 103 -5.08 -0.93 4.79
CA THR A 103 -3.73 -0.47 5.17
C THR A 103 -2.88 -0.43 3.90
N GLY A 104 -1.94 0.53 3.77
CA GLY A 104 -1.45 0.90 2.44
C GLY A 104 -0.50 2.07 2.37
N ALA A 105 0.18 2.24 1.24
CA ALA A 105 0.97 3.43 0.98
C ALA A 105 0.04 4.65 0.89
N TYR A 106 -1.11 4.52 0.21
CA TYR A 106 -2.16 5.53 0.16
C TYR A 106 -2.72 5.89 1.55
N SER A 107 -3.14 4.88 2.33
CA SER A 107 -3.73 5.13 3.66
C SER A 107 -2.68 5.55 4.68
N GLY A 108 -1.44 5.05 4.58
CA GLY A 108 -0.32 5.48 5.40
C GLY A 108 0.03 6.95 5.14
N ALA A 109 0.12 7.35 3.87
CA ALA A 109 0.37 8.75 3.50
C ALA A 109 -0.80 9.66 3.91
N LEU A 110 -2.05 9.23 3.73
CA LEU A 110 -3.22 9.95 4.24
C LEU A 110 -3.14 10.14 5.76
N LEU A 111 -2.79 9.08 6.50
CA LEU A 111 -2.69 9.13 7.95
C LEU A 111 -1.55 10.04 8.42
N ALA A 112 -0.39 9.96 7.76
CA ALA A 112 0.75 10.83 8.02
C ALA A 112 0.41 12.30 7.77
N TRP A 113 -0.31 12.58 6.68
CA TRP A 113 -0.80 13.91 6.34
C TRP A 113 -1.80 14.43 7.38
N LEU A 114 -2.80 13.61 7.76
CA LEU A 114 -3.79 13.96 8.78
C LEU A 114 -3.20 14.22 10.17
N LEU A 115 -2.08 13.57 10.49
CA LEU A 115 -1.38 13.70 11.77
C LEU A 115 -0.23 14.72 11.71
N GLY A 116 -0.03 15.39 10.57
CA GLY A 116 1.00 16.42 10.42
C GLY A 116 2.44 15.89 10.54
N LEU A 117 2.69 14.63 10.13
CA LEU A 117 4.04 14.08 10.13
C LEU A 117 4.90 14.72 9.02
N GLU A 118 6.20 14.85 9.30
CA GLU A 118 7.17 15.34 8.32
C GLU A 118 7.26 14.38 7.12
N ARG A 119 7.10 14.91 5.90
CA ARG A 119 6.83 14.13 4.69
C ARG A 119 7.99 13.23 4.27
N GLY A 120 9.22 13.70 4.41
CA GLY A 120 10.42 12.94 4.09
C GLY A 120 10.53 11.69 4.97
N ARG A 121 10.45 11.90 6.29
CA ARG A 121 10.42 10.80 7.27
C ARG A 121 9.21 9.87 7.10
N ALA A 122 8.03 10.43 6.85
CA ALA A 122 6.83 9.63 6.60
C ALA A 122 6.99 8.77 5.34
N THR A 123 7.60 9.29 4.27
CA THR A 123 7.87 8.54 3.04
C THR A 123 8.80 7.36 3.31
N LEU A 124 9.86 7.56 4.09
CA LEU A 124 10.77 6.47 4.48
C LEU A 124 10.08 5.40 5.35
N ALA A 125 9.25 5.83 6.31
CA ALA A 125 8.47 4.91 7.13
C ALA A 125 7.47 4.10 6.31
N ILE A 126 6.77 4.73 5.37
CA ILE A 126 5.85 4.07 4.45
C ILE A 126 6.62 3.09 3.56
N ALA A 127 7.78 3.47 3.02
CA ALA A 127 8.61 2.57 2.21
C ALA A 127 9.06 1.34 3.00
N ALA A 128 9.46 1.50 4.27
CA ALA A 128 9.78 0.38 5.14
C ALA A 128 8.57 -0.55 5.35
N GLY A 129 7.38 0.02 5.56
CA GLY A 129 6.13 -0.75 5.63
C GLY A 129 5.81 -1.47 4.31
N VAL A 130 5.96 -0.81 3.17
CA VAL A 130 5.74 -1.41 1.83
C VAL A 130 6.67 -2.60 1.61
N LEU A 131 7.94 -2.50 2.01
CA LEU A 131 8.90 -3.61 1.95
C LEU A 131 8.46 -4.79 2.81
N LEU A 132 8.07 -4.54 4.06
CA LEU A 132 7.58 -5.58 4.97
C LEU A 132 6.32 -6.25 4.42
N ALA A 133 5.32 -5.46 4.01
CA ALA A 133 4.09 -5.99 3.45
C ALA A 133 4.34 -6.77 2.16
N GLY A 134 5.23 -6.28 1.29
CA GLY A 134 5.60 -6.95 0.05
C GLY A 134 6.26 -8.29 0.29
N ALA A 135 7.14 -8.40 1.29
CA ALA A 135 7.79 -9.66 1.65
C ALA A 135 6.75 -10.69 2.13
N VAL A 136 5.86 -10.27 3.04
CA VAL A 136 4.79 -11.14 3.57
C VAL A 136 3.84 -11.60 2.46
N VAL A 137 3.38 -10.70 1.60
CA VAL A 137 2.45 -11.05 0.50
C VAL A 137 3.13 -11.93 -0.53
N THR A 138 4.41 -11.70 -0.84
CA THR A 138 5.15 -12.52 -1.80
C THR A 138 5.30 -13.95 -1.27
N LEU A 139 5.71 -14.11 -0.02
CA LEU A 139 5.84 -15.43 0.63
C LEU A 139 4.49 -16.17 0.68
N ALA A 140 3.41 -15.46 1.01
CA ALA A 140 2.07 -16.03 1.00
C ALA A 140 1.66 -16.47 -0.41
N ALA A 141 1.85 -15.63 -1.42
CA ALA A 141 1.45 -15.93 -2.80
C ALA A 141 2.23 -17.13 -3.37
N THR A 142 3.55 -17.18 -3.16
CA THR A 142 4.37 -18.31 -3.64
C THR A 142 4.09 -19.59 -2.86
N GLY A 143 3.92 -19.51 -1.53
CA GLY A 143 3.58 -20.66 -0.69
C GLY A 143 2.22 -21.27 -1.04
N VAL A 144 1.20 -20.44 -1.25
CA VAL A 144 -0.14 -20.91 -1.67
C VAL A 144 -0.09 -21.58 -3.04
N LEU A 145 0.62 -20.99 -4.01
CA LEU A 145 0.77 -21.61 -5.34
C LEU A 145 1.51 -22.94 -5.27
N ALA A 146 2.56 -23.04 -4.44
CA ALA A 146 3.29 -24.29 -4.25
C ALA A 146 2.37 -25.39 -3.67
N ALA A 147 1.57 -25.06 -2.65
CA ALA A 147 0.62 -25.98 -2.05
C ALA A 147 -0.47 -26.46 -3.03
N ILE A 148 -1.00 -25.55 -3.86
CA ILE A 148 -1.97 -25.92 -4.90
C ILE A 148 -1.35 -26.89 -5.91
N ARG A 149 -0.12 -26.61 -6.36
CA ARG A 149 0.58 -27.48 -7.31
C ARG A 149 0.82 -28.88 -6.74
N SER A 150 1.18 -29.01 -5.46
CA SER A 150 1.36 -30.33 -4.82
C SER A 150 0.07 -31.11 -4.58
N LEU A 151 -1.11 -30.49 -4.72
CA LEU A 151 -2.40 -31.16 -4.57
C LEU A 151 -3.00 -31.58 -5.93
N LEU A 152 -2.60 -30.91 -7.01
CA LEU A 152 -3.11 -31.17 -8.36
C LEU A 152 -2.24 -32.12 -9.18
N PHE A 153 -1.01 -32.41 -8.72
CA PHE A 153 -0.03 -33.31 -9.33
C PHE A 153 0.56 -34.22 -8.25
#